data_AF-A0A1Y4SV80-F1
#
_entry.id   AF-A0A1Y4SV80-F1
#
_cell.length_a   1.000
_cell.length_b   1.000
_cell.length_c   1.000
_cell.angle_alpha   90.00
_cell.angle_beta   90.00
_cell.angle_gamma   90.00
#
_symmetry.space_group_name_H-M   'P 1'
#
loop_
_entity.id
_entity.type
_entity.pdbx_description
1 polymer ?
#
loop_
_entity_poly.entity_id
_entity_poly.type
_entity_poly.pdbx_seq_one_letter_code
_entity_poly.pdbx_strand_id
1 'polypeptide(L)'
;MGVGDDMNKEIKKQLILSFVLLTFVVATLFFWYQNFIFHTYGEKVDYQYCLYAQNEEWQIAGYEFYQKGKTQGYGHARLTPLQPQLLKKNDEMTVTLHLKNHQPFIQTIKIQNDNQVLLLENQTGQNIFSEKDLQNVQLQIEVKRQKKSIYNQTLSMQKQDIMTYTSANKDYTLTNVYVTENWLKTGVFSSKDTKLAQKYPYMIVDYMYSTEQNQEVDINDYERFVYLKGKTEDFLNDQVEGIGYYDGQGSLFDMQLCCVITLMKSEDDLNPYTFTLPLNPIQKGES
;
A
#
# COMPACT_ATOMS: atom_id res chain seq x y z
N MET A 1 -12.32 63.39 -12.02
CA MET A 1 -11.71 62.22 -11.35
C MET A 1 -12.71 61.73 -10.32
N GLY A 2 -13.10 60.46 -10.41
CA GLY A 2 -14.09 59.85 -9.52
C GLY A 2 -14.79 58.68 -10.20
N VAL A 3 -14.02 57.74 -10.76
CA VAL A 3 -14.54 56.46 -11.22
C VAL A 3 -14.14 55.44 -10.16
N GLY A 4 -15.14 54.92 -9.45
CA GLY A 4 -14.96 53.79 -8.55
C GLY A 4 -15.76 53.95 -7.27
N ASP A 5 -17.04 53.55 -7.27
CA ASP A 5 -17.59 52.82 -6.11
C ASP A 5 -18.94 52.10 -6.32
N ASP A 6 -19.36 51.81 -7.55
CA ASP A 6 -20.58 51.02 -7.80
C ASP A 6 -20.23 49.65 -8.38
N MET A 7 -19.68 48.78 -7.54
CA MET A 7 -19.94 47.36 -7.74
C MET A 7 -21.45 47.17 -7.54
N ASN A 8 -22.17 47.12 -8.66
CA ASN A 8 -23.62 47.15 -8.82
C ASN A 8 -24.33 46.41 -7.67
N LYS A 9 -25.20 47.11 -6.94
CA LYS A 9 -25.89 46.62 -5.72
C LYS A 9 -26.57 45.26 -5.93
N GLU A 10 -26.96 44.96 -7.16
CA GLU A 10 -27.50 43.68 -7.60
C GLU A 10 -26.46 42.53 -7.55
N ILE A 11 -25.23 42.78 -8.01
CA ILE A 11 -24.12 41.82 -8.00
C ILE A 11 -23.75 41.46 -6.55
N LYS A 12 -23.74 42.43 -5.64
CA LYS A 12 -23.50 42.18 -4.20
C LYS A 12 -24.56 41.24 -3.59
N LYS A 13 -25.84 41.43 -3.94
CA LYS A 13 -26.93 40.54 -3.47
C LYS A 13 -26.81 39.13 -4.04
N GLN A 14 -26.50 39.01 -5.33
CA GLN A 14 -26.30 37.71 -5.98
C GLN A 14 -25.11 36.95 -5.40
N LEU A 15 -23.99 37.65 -5.11
CA LEU A 15 -22.82 37.03 -4.47
C LEU A 15 -23.16 36.49 -3.06
N ILE A 16 -23.88 37.28 -2.26
CA ILE A 16 -24.32 36.86 -0.92
C ILE A 16 -25.24 35.65 -1.01
N LEU A 17 -26.20 35.65 -1.93
CA LEU A 17 -27.11 34.51 -2.13
C LEU A 17 -26.36 33.25 -2.56
N SER A 18 -25.42 33.36 -3.49
CA SER A 18 -24.57 32.24 -3.91
C SER A 18 -23.71 31.70 -2.76
N PHE A 19 -23.19 32.57 -1.89
CA PHE A 19 -22.43 32.14 -0.72
C PHE A 19 -23.31 31.41 0.31
N VAL A 20 -24.53 31.89 0.55
CA VAL A 20 -25.52 31.22 1.42
C VAL A 20 -25.91 29.85 0.84
N LEU A 21 -26.18 29.77 -0.46
CA LEU A 21 -26.49 28.51 -1.14
C LEU A 21 -25.32 27.53 -1.08
N LEU A 22 -24.09 27.99 -1.33
CA LEU A 22 -22.89 27.17 -1.20
C LEU A 22 -22.73 26.64 0.22
N THR A 23 -22.98 27.48 1.23
CA THR A 23 -22.91 27.08 2.65
C THR A 23 -23.96 26.01 2.97
N PHE A 24 -25.18 26.13 2.45
CA PHE A 24 -26.22 25.11 2.57
C PHE A 24 -25.85 23.79 1.88
N VAL A 25 -25.28 23.86 0.68
CA VAL A 25 -24.81 22.66 -0.06
C VAL A 25 -23.66 21.98 0.70
N VAL A 26 -22.67 22.74 1.17
CA VAL A 26 -21.56 22.20 1.96
C VAL A 26 -22.06 21.59 3.28
N ALA A 27 -22.95 22.29 3.99
CA ALA A 27 -23.54 21.77 5.23
C ALA A 27 -24.33 20.47 5.00
N THR A 28 -25.16 20.41 3.95
CA THR A 28 -25.89 19.19 3.61
C THR A 28 -24.95 18.05 3.24
N LEU A 29 -23.84 18.30 2.53
CA LEU A 29 -22.81 17.29 2.27
C LEU A 29 -22.21 16.73 3.57
N PHE A 30 -21.89 17.58 4.55
CA PHE A 30 -21.39 17.14 5.86
C PHE A 30 -22.42 16.37 6.71
N PHE A 31 -23.71 16.71 6.61
CA PHE A 31 -24.76 16.08 7.44
C PHE A 31 -25.37 14.82 6.82
N TRP A 32 -25.45 14.73 5.48
CA TRP A 32 -26.02 13.58 4.79
C TRP A 32 -25.01 12.48 4.49
N TYR A 33 -23.76 12.83 4.21
CA TYR A 33 -22.71 11.85 3.95
C TYR A 33 -21.82 11.76 5.17
N GLN A 34 -21.91 10.63 5.90
CA GLN A 34 -21.06 10.37 7.08
C GLN A 34 -19.55 10.39 6.76
N ASN A 35 -19.18 10.30 5.47
CA ASN A 35 -17.81 10.15 4.98
C ASN A 35 -17.36 11.29 4.04
N PHE A 36 -18.00 12.46 4.05
CA PHE A 36 -17.59 13.57 3.19
C PHE A 36 -16.27 14.21 3.68
N ILE A 37 -15.20 14.09 2.89
CA ILE A 37 -13.87 14.67 3.18
C ILE A 37 -13.48 15.56 2.00
N PHE A 38 -13.10 16.81 2.29
CA PHE A 38 -12.46 17.68 1.30
C PHE A 38 -10.99 17.28 1.16
N HIS A 39 -10.61 16.78 -0.01
CA HIS A 39 -9.20 16.68 -0.40
C HIS A 39 -8.71 18.06 -0.85
N THR A 40 -8.05 18.82 0.02
CA THR A 40 -7.27 19.98 -0.42
C THR A 40 -5.96 19.48 -1.00
N TYR A 41 -5.87 19.41 -2.34
CA TYR A 41 -4.65 19.06 -3.05
C TYR A 41 -3.59 20.15 -2.87
N GLY A 42 -2.76 20.00 -1.84
CA GLY A 42 -1.44 20.64 -1.80
C GLY A 42 -0.46 19.80 -2.61
N GLU A 43 0.31 20.41 -3.52
CA GLU A 43 1.27 19.74 -4.38
C GLU A 43 2.36 19.00 -3.59
N LYS A 44 2.13 17.71 -3.33
CA LYS A 44 3.13 16.63 -3.35
C LYS A 44 2.43 15.37 -3.84
N VAL A 45 2.83 14.87 -5.00
CA VAL A 45 2.26 13.66 -5.59
C VAL A 45 2.93 12.47 -4.92
N ASP A 46 2.31 11.94 -3.88
CA ASP A 46 2.62 10.59 -3.42
C ASP A 46 2.28 9.62 -4.56
N TYR A 47 3.13 8.64 -4.79
CA TYR A 47 2.92 7.62 -5.81
C TYR A 47 3.28 6.25 -5.27
N GLN A 48 2.69 5.24 -5.89
CA GLN A 48 2.95 3.84 -5.63
C GLN A 48 2.98 3.11 -6.98
N TYR A 49 4.08 2.43 -7.26
CA TYR A 49 4.23 1.51 -8.37
C TYR A 49 4.69 0.15 -7.86
N CYS A 50 4.32 -0.90 -8.59
CA CYS A 50 4.66 -2.27 -8.26
C CYS A 50 5.01 -2.98 -9.55
N LEU A 51 6.14 -3.67 -9.54
CA LEU A 51 6.63 -4.44 -10.68
C LEU A 51 6.63 -5.93 -10.36
N TYR A 52 6.47 -6.70 -11.43
CA TYR A 52 6.44 -8.15 -11.41
C TYR A 52 7.22 -8.72 -12.59
N ALA A 53 7.82 -9.89 -12.41
CA ALA A 53 8.34 -10.68 -13.51
C ALA A 53 8.18 -12.17 -13.21
N GLN A 54 8.03 -12.96 -14.27
CA GLN A 54 8.08 -14.40 -14.16
C GLN A 54 8.74 -14.99 -15.41
N ASN A 55 9.54 -16.04 -15.20
CA ASN A 55 9.99 -16.95 -16.25
C ASN A 55 9.85 -18.40 -15.74
N GLU A 56 10.48 -19.37 -16.40
CA GLU A 56 10.43 -20.78 -16.00
C GLU A 56 11.18 -21.10 -14.70
N GLU A 57 12.02 -20.18 -14.21
CA GLU A 57 12.95 -20.40 -13.09
C GLU A 57 12.61 -19.54 -11.87
N TRP A 58 12.01 -18.37 -12.08
CA TRP A 58 11.76 -17.36 -11.07
C TRP A 58 10.39 -16.73 -11.22
N GLN A 59 9.80 -16.43 -10.08
CA GLN A 59 8.75 -15.44 -9.92
C GLN A 59 9.26 -14.32 -9.02
N ILE A 60 9.13 -13.08 -9.49
CA ILE A 60 9.42 -11.86 -8.73
C ILE A 60 8.12 -11.09 -8.57
N ALA A 61 7.68 -10.89 -7.33
CA ALA A 61 6.44 -10.18 -7.02
C ALA A 61 6.69 -9.04 -6.03
N GLY A 62 5.91 -7.97 -6.13
CA GLY A 62 5.90 -6.91 -5.12
C GLY A 62 7.09 -5.95 -5.16
N TYR A 63 7.86 -5.88 -6.25
CA TYR A 63 8.96 -4.91 -6.31
C TYR A 63 8.37 -3.51 -6.40
N GLU A 64 8.37 -2.78 -5.29
CA GLU A 64 7.71 -1.50 -5.22
C GLU A 64 8.64 -0.31 -5.45
N PHE A 65 8.03 0.78 -5.89
CA PHE A 65 8.60 2.13 -5.89
C PHE A 65 7.55 3.08 -5.34
N TYR A 66 7.91 3.89 -4.36
CA TYR A 66 6.96 4.77 -3.72
C TYR A 66 7.54 6.12 -3.34
N GLN A 67 6.64 7.09 -3.22
CA GLN A 67 6.89 8.36 -2.57
C GLN A 67 5.84 8.58 -1.49
N LYS A 68 6.31 8.88 -0.28
CA LYS A 68 5.52 9.19 0.90
C LYS A 68 6.02 10.50 1.51
N GLY A 69 5.35 11.60 1.20
CA GLY A 69 5.75 12.94 1.60
C GLY A 69 7.09 13.37 0.99
N LYS A 70 8.17 13.32 1.78
CA LYS A 70 9.54 13.63 1.32
C LYS A 70 10.41 12.37 1.17
N THR A 71 9.92 11.23 1.61
CA THR A 71 10.66 9.97 1.58
C THR A 71 10.30 9.22 0.32
N GLN A 72 11.30 8.77 -0.42
CA GLN A 72 11.13 7.85 -1.54
C GLN A 72 11.78 6.53 -1.19
N GLY A 73 11.23 5.43 -1.68
CA GLY A 73 11.76 4.10 -1.42
C GLY A 73 11.47 3.13 -2.54
N TYR A 74 12.21 2.03 -2.52
CA TYR A 74 12.09 0.93 -3.46
C TYR A 74 12.57 -0.38 -2.84
N GLY A 75 12.03 -1.50 -3.29
CA GLY A 75 12.44 -2.82 -2.82
C GLY A 75 11.23 -3.68 -2.47
N HIS A 76 11.32 -4.40 -1.33
CA HIS A 76 10.29 -5.34 -0.87
C HIS A 76 9.86 -6.36 -1.93
N ALA A 77 10.74 -6.73 -2.86
CA ALA A 77 10.38 -7.76 -3.83
C ALA A 77 10.56 -9.14 -3.20
N ARG A 78 9.60 -10.03 -3.43
CA ARG A 78 9.72 -11.46 -3.15
C ARG A 78 10.21 -12.20 -4.38
N LEU A 79 11.32 -12.92 -4.23
CA LEU A 79 11.91 -13.77 -5.25
C LEU A 79 11.66 -15.23 -4.87
N THR A 80 10.89 -15.92 -5.69
CA THR A 80 10.52 -17.32 -5.51
C THR A 80 11.18 -18.16 -6.60
N PRO A 81 12.11 -19.07 -6.27
CA PRO A 81 12.64 -20.02 -7.23
C PRO A 81 11.56 -21.06 -7.58
N LEU A 82 11.27 -21.24 -8.86
CA LEU A 82 10.27 -22.18 -9.37
C LEU A 82 10.87 -23.56 -9.70
N GLN A 83 12.19 -23.62 -9.90
CA GLN A 83 12.90 -24.85 -10.19
C GLN A 83 13.64 -25.39 -8.95
N PRO A 84 13.62 -26.72 -8.74
CA PRO A 84 14.36 -27.32 -7.66
C PRO A 84 15.87 -27.22 -7.90
N GLN A 85 16.60 -26.94 -6.83
CA GLN A 85 18.08 -26.87 -6.76
C GLN A 85 18.70 -25.63 -7.41
N LEU A 86 17.89 -24.66 -7.81
CA LEU A 86 18.35 -23.38 -8.35
C LEU A 86 19.23 -22.64 -7.33
N LEU A 87 18.83 -22.68 -6.06
CA LEU A 87 19.60 -22.15 -4.94
C LEU A 87 20.02 -23.29 -4.00
N LYS A 88 21.27 -23.27 -3.55
CA LYS A 88 21.77 -24.14 -2.48
C LYS A 88 22.30 -23.31 -1.31
N LYS A 89 22.23 -23.88 -0.12
CA LYS A 89 22.82 -23.31 1.09
C LYS A 89 24.28 -22.90 0.85
N ASN A 90 24.62 -21.69 1.30
CA ASN A 90 25.89 -21.00 1.12
C ASN A 90 26.18 -20.46 -0.29
N ASP A 91 25.24 -20.54 -1.24
CA ASP A 91 25.34 -19.74 -2.45
C ASP A 91 25.27 -18.24 -2.08
N GLU A 92 25.90 -17.41 -2.90
CA GLU A 92 25.82 -15.96 -2.83
C GLU A 92 25.05 -15.48 -4.06
N MET A 93 23.91 -14.85 -3.84
CA MET A 93 23.08 -14.30 -4.90
C MET A 93 23.23 -12.79 -4.95
N THR A 94 23.45 -12.22 -6.13
CA THR A 94 23.42 -10.79 -6.37
C THR A 94 22.24 -10.47 -7.27
N VAL A 95 21.39 -9.56 -6.83
CA VAL A 95 20.25 -9.04 -7.57
C VAL A 95 20.56 -7.61 -7.97
N THR A 96 20.51 -7.34 -9.27
CA THR A 96 20.80 -6.03 -9.85
C THR A 96 19.59 -5.53 -10.62
N LEU A 97 18.96 -4.46 -10.14
CA LEU A 97 17.89 -3.79 -10.84
C LEU A 97 18.45 -2.68 -11.72
N HIS A 98 18.14 -2.73 -13.01
CA HIS A 98 18.52 -1.74 -14.00
C HIS A 98 17.31 -0.88 -14.39
N LEU A 99 17.44 0.44 -14.18
CA LEU A 99 16.52 1.45 -14.70
C LEU A 99 17.25 2.30 -15.74
N LYS A 100 16.52 2.82 -16.73
CA LYS A 100 17.11 3.51 -17.89
C LYS A 100 18.02 4.70 -17.53
N ASN A 101 17.65 5.48 -16.52
CA ASN A 101 18.30 6.75 -16.17
C ASN A 101 18.92 6.76 -14.77
N HIS A 102 19.05 5.59 -14.12
CA HIS A 102 19.59 5.49 -12.76
C HIS A 102 20.76 4.53 -12.71
N GLN A 103 21.61 4.71 -11.69
CA GLN A 103 22.62 3.70 -11.38
C GLN A 103 21.93 2.38 -10.98
N PRO A 104 22.52 1.22 -11.30
CA PRO A 104 21.93 -0.06 -10.93
C PRO A 104 21.82 -0.20 -9.42
N PHE A 105 20.69 -0.73 -8.96
CA PHE A 105 20.48 -1.04 -7.55
C PHE A 105 20.89 -2.47 -7.29
N ILE A 106 21.83 -2.67 -6.36
CA ILE A 106 22.47 -3.97 -6.15
C ILE A 106 22.20 -4.42 -4.71
N GLN A 107 21.70 -5.64 -4.56
CA GLN A 107 21.61 -6.32 -3.27
C GLN A 107 22.27 -7.69 -3.37
N THR A 108 23.13 -8.01 -2.39
CA THR A 108 23.78 -9.32 -2.29
C THR A 108 23.25 -10.06 -1.08
N ILE A 109 22.79 -11.29 -1.31
CA ILE A 109 22.09 -12.11 -0.33
C ILE A 109 22.80 -13.45 -0.21
N LYS A 110 23.08 -13.85 1.03
CA LYS A 110 23.63 -15.17 1.34
C LYS A 110 22.51 -16.18 1.55
N ILE A 111 22.50 -17.23 0.75
CA ILE A 111 21.48 -18.28 0.79
C ILE A 111 21.66 -19.16 2.02
N GLN A 112 20.62 -19.28 2.84
CA GLN A 112 20.66 -20.04 4.09
C GLN A 112 20.15 -21.48 3.91
N ASN A 113 19.17 -21.67 3.02
CA ASN A 113 18.53 -22.95 2.75
C ASN A 113 18.39 -23.16 1.24
N ASP A 114 18.34 -24.43 0.83
CA ASP A 114 18.12 -24.80 -0.57
C ASP A 114 16.74 -24.29 -1.03
N ASN A 115 16.69 -23.69 -2.23
CA ASN A 115 15.49 -23.07 -2.84
C ASN A 115 14.73 -22.12 -1.91
N GLN A 116 15.45 -21.37 -1.07
CA GLN A 116 14.87 -20.36 -0.19
C GLN A 116 14.07 -19.31 -0.99
N VAL A 117 12.87 -18.97 -0.51
CA VAL A 117 12.15 -17.76 -0.92
C VAL A 117 12.82 -16.56 -0.28
N LEU A 118 13.11 -15.54 -1.07
CA LEU A 118 13.93 -14.40 -0.66
C LEU A 118 13.11 -13.12 -0.70
N LEU A 119 13.39 -12.22 0.24
CA LEU A 119 12.80 -10.90 0.30
C LEU A 119 13.92 -9.88 0.13
N LEU A 120 13.79 -9.00 -0.86
CA LEU A 120 14.70 -7.87 -1.01
C LEU A 120 14.38 -6.84 0.07
N GLU A 121 15.42 -6.22 0.60
CA GLU A 121 15.28 -5.14 1.57
C GLU A 121 14.71 -3.90 0.88
N ASN A 122 13.92 -3.13 1.62
CA ASN A 122 13.51 -1.80 1.20
C ASN A 122 14.64 -0.80 1.43
N GLN A 123 14.86 0.05 0.45
CA GLN A 123 15.86 1.09 0.47
C GLN A 123 15.18 2.44 0.29
N THR A 124 15.38 3.34 1.24
CA THR A 124 14.87 4.72 1.17
C THR A 124 15.97 5.68 0.72
N GLY A 125 15.62 6.68 -0.08
CA GLY A 125 16.57 7.68 -0.56
C GLY A 125 15.91 8.92 -1.17
N GLN A 126 16.72 9.74 -1.82
CA GLN A 126 16.28 10.94 -2.54
C GLN A 126 16.16 10.73 -4.05
N ASN A 127 16.25 9.49 -4.52
CA ASN A 127 16.10 9.18 -5.94
C ASN A 127 14.67 9.52 -6.36
N ILE A 128 14.52 10.40 -7.35
CA ILE A 128 13.21 10.73 -7.93
C ILE A 128 12.94 9.75 -9.05
N PHE A 129 11.94 8.89 -8.87
CA PHE A 129 11.48 7.98 -9.91
C PHE A 129 10.29 8.58 -10.64
N SER A 130 10.34 8.56 -11.96
CA SER A 130 9.20 8.87 -12.81
C SER A 130 8.66 7.59 -13.45
N GLU A 131 7.40 7.61 -13.88
CA GLU A 131 6.81 6.50 -14.62
C GLU A 131 7.62 6.11 -15.87
N LYS A 132 8.29 7.08 -16.51
CA LYS A 132 9.18 6.84 -17.66
C LYS A 132 10.42 6.04 -17.29
N ASP A 133 10.93 6.19 -16.06
CA ASP A 133 12.09 5.43 -15.58
C ASP A 133 11.72 3.96 -15.32
N LEU A 134 10.44 3.70 -15.07
CA LEU A 134 9.88 2.38 -14.83
C LEU A 134 9.42 1.69 -16.13
N GLN A 135 9.74 2.26 -17.29
CA GLN A 135 9.55 1.59 -18.58
C GLN A 135 10.76 0.69 -18.90
N ASN A 136 10.49 -0.58 -19.23
CA ASN A 136 11.51 -1.57 -19.59
C ASN A 136 12.53 -1.86 -18.47
N VAL A 137 12.06 -1.94 -17.23
CA VAL A 137 12.90 -2.29 -16.09
C VAL A 137 13.42 -3.72 -16.25
N GLN A 138 14.69 -3.93 -15.90
CA GLN A 138 15.33 -5.23 -15.95
C GLN A 138 15.86 -5.63 -14.59
N LEU A 139 15.60 -6.86 -14.18
CA LEU A 139 16.15 -7.45 -12.96
C LEU A 139 17.11 -8.57 -13.34
N GLN A 140 18.39 -8.37 -13.07
CA GLN A 140 19.42 -9.39 -13.26
C GLN A 140 19.64 -10.14 -11.95
N ILE A 141 19.68 -11.47 -12.04
CA ILE A 141 19.98 -12.37 -10.92
C ILE A 141 21.24 -13.15 -11.26
N GLU A 142 22.30 -12.95 -10.47
CA GLU A 142 23.53 -13.74 -10.52
C GLU A 142 23.64 -14.62 -9.27
N VAL A 143 23.91 -15.91 -9.42
CA VAL A 143 24.20 -16.82 -8.29
C VAL A 143 25.62 -17.34 -8.41
N LYS A 144 26.39 -17.20 -7.34
CA LYS A 144 27.75 -17.73 -7.19
C LYS A 144 27.77 -18.87 -6.19
N ARG A 145 28.30 -20.01 -6.64
CA ARG A 145 28.62 -21.16 -5.80
C ARG A 145 30.12 -21.33 -5.75
N GLN A 146 30.70 -21.31 -4.55
CA GLN A 146 32.16 -21.43 -4.37
C GLN A 146 32.94 -20.43 -5.27
N LYS A 147 32.47 -19.17 -5.33
CA LYS A 147 33.02 -18.08 -6.16
C LYS A 147 32.93 -18.27 -7.68
N LYS A 148 32.23 -19.29 -8.17
CA LYS A 148 31.94 -19.48 -9.60
C LYS A 148 30.50 -19.07 -9.88
N SER A 149 30.29 -18.27 -10.92
CA SER A 149 28.96 -17.93 -11.42
C SER A 149 28.32 -19.21 -12.00
N ILE A 150 27.22 -19.65 -11.40
CA ILE A 150 26.46 -20.84 -11.82
C ILE A 150 25.14 -20.48 -12.49
N TYR A 151 24.69 -19.24 -12.30
CA TYR A 151 23.46 -18.72 -12.85
C TYR A 151 23.62 -17.23 -13.08
N ASN A 152 23.19 -16.75 -14.24
CA ASN A 152 23.17 -15.33 -14.57
C ASN A 152 22.12 -15.10 -15.64
N GLN A 153 20.97 -14.55 -15.25
CA GLN A 153 19.87 -14.25 -16.16
C GLN A 153 19.28 -12.88 -15.85
N THR A 154 18.65 -12.30 -16.86
CA THR A 154 17.97 -11.01 -16.75
C THR A 154 16.50 -11.20 -17.11
N LEU A 155 15.62 -10.75 -16.22
CA LEU A 155 14.18 -10.75 -16.43
C LEU A 155 13.70 -9.33 -16.74
N SER A 156 12.75 -9.22 -17.67
CA SER A 156 12.05 -7.96 -17.91
C SER A 156 10.90 -7.83 -16.92
N MET A 157 10.95 -6.79 -16.10
CA MET A 157 9.93 -6.46 -15.11
C MET A 157 8.79 -5.67 -15.77
N GLN A 158 7.56 -6.10 -15.52
CA GLN A 158 6.34 -5.47 -15.99
C GLN A 158 5.66 -4.73 -14.84
N LYS A 159 5.06 -3.57 -15.15
CA LYS A 159 4.25 -2.84 -14.18
C LYS A 159 2.94 -3.59 -13.94
N GLN A 160 2.58 -3.75 -12.67
CA GLN A 160 1.29 -4.30 -12.28
C GLN A 160 0.26 -3.18 -12.12
N ASP A 161 -0.99 -3.51 -12.39
CA ASP A 161 -2.11 -2.69 -11.97
C ASP A 161 -2.20 -2.68 -10.44
N ILE A 162 -2.45 -1.49 -9.89
CA ILE A 162 -2.63 -1.28 -8.46
C ILE A 162 -3.99 -0.65 -8.24
N MET A 163 -4.78 -1.28 -7.37
CA MET A 163 -5.98 -0.70 -6.79
C MET A 163 -5.68 -0.16 -5.41
N THR A 164 -6.14 1.06 -5.14
CA THR A 164 -6.06 1.66 -3.81
C THR A 164 -7.38 1.44 -3.10
N TYR A 165 -7.33 0.91 -1.89
CA TYR A 165 -8.48 0.65 -1.04
C TYR A 165 -8.52 1.62 0.14
N THR A 166 -9.73 1.91 0.58
CA THR A 166 -10.01 2.72 1.77
C THR A 166 -11.16 2.12 2.56
N SER A 167 -11.19 2.41 3.85
CA SER A 167 -12.31 2.10 4.72
C SER A 167 -12.49 3.16 5.77
N ALA A 168 -13.73 3.37 6.19
CA ALA A 168 -14.05 4.28 7.27
C ALA A 168 -15.29 3.83 8.01
N ASN A 169 -15.30 4.10 9.31
CA ASN A 169 -16.53 4.15 10.09
C ASN A 169 -16.61 5.50 10.82
N LYS A 170 -17.51 5.63 11.78
CA LYS A 170 -17.73 6.89 12.50
C LYS A 170 -16.45 7.45 13.14
N ASP A 171 -15.58 6.59 13.66
CA ASP A 171 -14.48 6.96 14.56
C ASP A 171 -13.09 6.66 13.99
N TYR A 172 -13.00 5.80 12.98
CA TYR A 172 -11.75 5.26 12.43
C TYR A 172 -11.73 5.29 10.91
N THR A 173 -10.55 5.54 10.35
CA THR A 173 -10.30 5.51 8.91
C THR A 173 -9.02 4.72 8.63
N LEU A 174 -9.05 3.91 7.58
CA LEU A 174 -7.92 3.22 7.00
C LEU A 174 -7.79 3.65 5.54
N THR A 175 -6.68 4.29 5.17
CA THR A 175 -6.46 4.81 3.82
C THR A 175 -5.23 4.20 3.17
N ASN A 176 -5.09 4.34 1.86
CA ASN A 176 -3.88 3.98 1.12
C ASN A 176 -3.46 2.50 1.28
N VAL A 177 -4.42 1.59 1.35
CA VAL A 177 -4.13 0.16 1.23
C VAL A 177 -3.93 -0.12 -0.25
N TYR A 178 -2.76 -0.61 -0.66
CA TYR A 178 -2.46 -0.84 -2.08
C TYR A 178 -2.48 -2.33 -2.37
N VAL A 179 -3.17 -2.71 -3.44
CA VAL A 179 -3.38 -4.12 -3.80
C VAL A 179 -3.05 -4.32 -5.27
N THR A 180 -2.31 -5.38 -5.58
CA THR A 180 -2.24 -5.99 -6.92
C THR A 180 -2.92 -7.36 -6.88
N GLU A 181 -2.94 -8.08 -7.99
CA GLU A 181 -3.49 -9.45 -8.03
C GLU A 181 -2.88 -10.40 -7.00
N ASN A 182 -1.63 -10.17 -6.57
CA ASN A 182 -0.88 -11.09 -5.72
C ASN A 182 -0.04 -10.42 -4.61
N TRP A 183 -0.29 -9.14 -4.32
CA TRP A 183 0.46 -8.38 -3.33
C TRP A 183 -0.45 -7.35 -2.65
N LEU A 184 -0.28 -7.16 -1.34
CA LEU A 184 -0.95 -6.10 -0.58
C LEU A 184 0.08 -5.36 0.25
N LYS A 185 0.03 -4.03 0.20
CA LYS A 185 0.69 -3.15 1.16
C LYS A 185 -0.34 -2.51 2.07
N THR A 186 -0.10 -2.62 3.36
CA THR A 186 -1.01 -2.14 4.38
C THR A 186 -1.16 -0.62 4.33
N GLY A 187 -2.32 -0.14 4.75
CA GLY A 187 -2.66 1.28 4.74
C GLY A 187 -2.34 2.01 6.04
N VAL A 188 -2.69 3.29 6.06
CA VAL A 188 -2.51 4.22 7.18
C VAL A 188 -3.77 4.24 8.04
N PHE A 189 -3.63 3.84 9.30
CA PHE A 189 -4.72 3.89 10.27
C PHE A 189 -4.79 5.26 10.95
N SER A 190 -6.00 5.80 11.10
CA SER A 190 -6.24 7.04 11.82
C SER A 190 -7.54 6.99 12.62
N SER A 191 -7.64 7.83 13.65
CA SER A 191 -8.83 7.94 14.50
C SER A 191 -9.15 9.38 14.85
N LYS A 192 -10.44 9.66 15.07
CA LYS A 192 -10.91 10.94 15.62
C LYS A 192 -10.65 11.06 17.13
N ASP A 193 -10.44 9.95 17.83
CA ASP A 193 -10.14 9.95 19.27
C ASP A 193 -8.65 10.24 19.48
N THR A 194 -8.33 11.48 19.88
CA THR A 194 -6.96 11.91 20.18
C THR A 194 -6.34 11.22 21.39
N LYS A 195 -7.14 10.52 22.20
CA LYS A 195 -6.69 9.75 23.37
C LYS A 195 -6.69 8.24 23.11
N LEU A 196 -6.87 7.79 21.87
CA LEU A 196 -6.98 6.37 21.55
C LEU A 196 -5.77 5.57 22.08
N ALA A 197 -4.55 6.03 21.84
CA ALA A 197 -3.33 5.37 22.30
C ALA A 197 -3.19 5.33 23.84
N GLN A 198 -3.84 6.25 24.57
CA GLN A 198 -3.88 6.20 26.03
C GLN A 198 -4.92 5.20 26.53
N LYS A 199 -6.07 5.14 25.86
CA LYS A 199 -7.18 4.22 26.19
C LYS A 199 -6.85 2.77 25.84
N TYR A 200 -6.16 2.57 24.71
CA TYR A 200 -5.74 1.29 24.16
C TYR A 200 -4.30 1.43 23.67
N PRO A 201 -3.29 1.15 24.52
CA PRO A 201 -1.88 1.30 24.17
C PRO A 201 -1.39 0.35 23.09
N TYR A 202 -2.11 -0.75 22.85
CA TYR A 202 -1.74 -1.77 21.89
C TYR A 202 -2.84 -1.99 20.86
N MET A 203 -2.43 -2.36 19.65
CA MET A 203 -3.31 -2.61 18.51
C MET A 203 -2.83 -3.83 17.73
N ILE A 204 -3.79 -4.60 17.24
CA ILE A 204 -3.59 -5.60 16.19
C ILE A 204 -4.42 -5.18 14.98
N VAL A 205 -3.83 -5.32 13.80
CA VAL A 205 -4.46 -5.05 12.50
C VAL A 205 -4.29 -6.30 11.65
N ASP A 206 -5.40 -7.00 11.42
CA ASP A 206 -5.47 -8.17 10.55
C ASP A 206 -6.04 -7.77 9.20
N TYR A 207 -5.25 -7.89 8.13
CA TYR A 207 -5.77 -7.78 6.76
C TYR A 207 -6.19 -9.16 6.31
N MET A 208 -7.41 -9.28 5.79
CA MET A 208 -8.02 -10.55 5.46
C MET A 208 -8.66 -10.51 4.07
N TYR A 209 -8.73 -11.67 3.42
CA TYR A 209 -9.45 -11.87 2.16
C TYR A 209 -10.47 -13.01 2.32
N SER A 210 -11.58 -12.93 1.58
CA SER A 210 -12.56 -14.00 1.52
C SER A 210 -12.02 -15.17 0.70
N THR A 211 -12.16 -16.39 1.24
CA THR A 211 -11.84 -17.63 0.51
C THR A 211 -12.94 -18.01 -0.48
N GLU A 212 -14.17 -17.53 -0.25
CA GLU A 212 -15.28 -17.69 -1.18
C GLU A 212 -15.39 -16.49 -2.14
N GLN A 213 -15.67 -16.79 -3.41
CA GLN A 213 -15.95 -15.80 -4.45
C GLN A 213 -17.48 -15.69 -4.64
N ASN A 214 -18.02 -14.48 -4.59
CA ASN A 214 -19.39 -14.13 -5.01
C ASN A 214 -20.58 -14.71 -4.19
N GLN A 215 -20.44 -14.99 -2.90
CA GLN A 215 -21.57 -15.30 -1.99
C GLN A 215 -21.59 -14.38 -0.76
N GLU A 216 -22.67 -14.39 0.03
CA GLU A 216 -22.70 -13.71 1.34
C GLU A 216 -21.60 -14.32 2.22
N VAL A 217 -20.52 -13.57 2.43
CA VAL A 217 -19.31 -14.05 3.11
C VAL A 217 -19.53 -13.99 4.63
N ASP A 218 -19.39 -15.11 5.33
CA ASP A 218 -19.30 -15.15 6.80
C ASP A 218 -17.87 -14.75 7.23
N ILE A 219 -17.70 -14.19 8.43
CA ILE A 219 -16.37 -13.88 8.98
C ILE A 219 -15.47 -15.13 9.07
N ASN A 220 -16.07 -16.32 9.15
CA ASN A 220 -15.35 -17.60 9.14
C ASN A 220 -14.75 -17.96 7.78
N ASP A 221 -15.21 -17.33 6.70
CA ASP A 221 -14.73 -17.59 5.34
C ASP A 221 -13.51 -16.71 4.99
N TYR A 222 -13.03 -15.91 5.94
CA TYR A 222 -11.86 -15.06 5.76
C TYR A 222 -10.57 -15.73 6.22
N GLU A 223 -9.56 -15.64 5.37
CA GLU A 223 -8.19 -16.00 5.73
C GLU A 223 -7.36 -14.75 6.02
N ARG A 224 -6.49 -14.87 7.01
CA ARG A 224 -5.57 -13.79 7.38
C ARG A 224 -4.43 -13.71 6.37
N PHE A 225 -4.25 -12.52 5.82
CA PHE A 225 -3.20 -12.21 4.86
C PHE A 225 -1.99 -11.53 5.49
N VAL A 226 -2.20 -10.44 6.21
CA VAL A 226 -1.15 -9.68 6.90
C VAL A 226 -1.55 -9.49 8.36
N TYR A 227 -0.62 -9.79 9.26
CA TYR A 227 -0.74 -9.61 10.71
C TYR A 227 0.19 -8.51 11.17
N LEU A 228 -0.35 -7.44 11.75
CA LEU A 228 0.46 -6.41 12.40
C LEU A 228 0.05 -6.29 13.86
N LYS A 229 1.01 -6.38 14.78
CA LYS A 229 0.83 -6.13 16.23
C LYS A 229 1.86 -5.11 16.68
N GLY A 230 1.43 -4.13 17.46
CA GLY A 230 2.33 -3.09 17.96
C GLY A 230 1.64 -2.10 18.89
N LYS A 231 2.32 -0.99 19.17
CA LYS A 231 1.73 0.11 19.94
C LYS A 231 0.79 0.89 19.05
N THR A 232 -0.36 1.27 19.60
CA THR A 232 -1.35 2.10 18.89
C THR A 232 -0.77 3.42 18.40
N GLU A 233 0.17 4.01 19.14
CA GLU A 233 0.87 5.23 18.74
C GLU A 233 1.65 5.06 17.44
N ASP A 234 2.32 3.92 17.24
CA ASP A 234 3.11 3.65 16.04
C ASP A 234 2.20 3.53 14.80
N PHE A 235 1.01 2.92 14.96
CA PHE A 235 0.00 2.86 13.91
C PHE A 235 -0.56 4.24 13.56
N LEU A 236 -0.88 5.06 14.57
CA LEU A 236 -1.41 6.42 14.37
C LEU A 236 -0.38 7.38 13.76
N ASN A 237 0.90 7.13 13.99
CA ASN A 237 2.02 7.89 13.44
C ASN A 237 2.55 7.33 12.11
N ASP A 238 1.86 6.34 11.54
CA ASP A 238 2.19 5.79 10.23
C ASP A 238 3.62 5.19 10.15
N GLN A 239 4.02 4.55 11.27
CA GLN A 239 5.32 3.90 11.47
C GLN A 239 5.24 2.37 11.35
N VAL A 240 4.04 1.81 11.29
CA VAL A 240 3.83 0.37 11.10
C VAL A 240 3.37 0.13 9.67
N GLU A 241 4.15 -0.67 8.94
CA GLU A 241 3.86 -1.07 7.57
C GLU A 241 4.08 -2.58 7.43
N GLY A 242 3.21 -3.23 6.67
CA GLY A 242 3.30 -4.62 6.31
C GLY A 242 3.10 -4.81 4.82
N ILE A 243 3.68 -5.90 4.31
CA ILE A 243 3.49 -6.37 2.95
C ILE A 243 3.12 -7.85 3.01
N GLY A 244 2.03 -8.20 2.32
CA GLY A 244 1.57 -9.56 2.12
C GLY A 244 1.72 -9.96 0.66
N TYR A 245 1.96 -11.26 0.43
CA TYR A 245 2.00 -11.85 -0.91
C TYR A 245 1.05 -13.03 -0.99
N TYR A 246 0.25 -13.06 -2.04
CA TYR A 246 -0.78 -14.07 -2.24
C TYR A 246 -0.29 -15.12 -3.23
N ASP A 247 -0.21 -16.36 -2.75
CA ASP A 247 0.21 -17.54 -3.50
C ASP A 247 -0.96 -18.46 -3.88
N GLY A 248 -2.19 -18.08 -3.50
CA GLY A 248 -3.38 -18.87 -3.79
C GLY A 248 -3.79 -18.78 -5.25
N GLN A 249 -4.85 -19.50 -5.60
CA GLN A 249 -5.41 -19.45 -6.96
C GLN A 249 -6.27 -18.20 -7.15
N GLY A 250 -6.22 -17.62 -8.34
CA GLY A 250 -6.98 -16.42 -8.69
C GLY A 250 -6.26 -15.11 -8.33
N SER A 251 -7.02 -14.02 -8.32
CA SER A 251 -6.53 -12.67 -8.06
C SER A 251 -7.15 -12.10 -6.78
N LEU A 252 -6.35 -11.39 -5.98
CA LEU A 252 -6.85 -10.59 -4.86
C LEU A 252 -7.88 -9.53 -5.29
N PHE A 253 -7.89 -9.15 -6.57
CA PHE A 253 -8.89 -8.23 -7.12
C PHE A 253 -10.29 -8.80 -7.15
N ASP A 254 -10.42 -10.13 -7.20
CA ASP A 254 -11.70 -10.83 -7.25
C ASP A 254 -12.23 -11.18 -5.85
N MET A 255 -11.48 -10.84 -4.80
CA MET A 255 -11.78 -11.21 -3.42
C MET A 255 -12.35 -10.03 -2.64
N GLN A 256 -13.22 -10.34 -1.67
CA GLN A 256 -13.62 -9.33 -0.69
C GLN A 256 -12.50 -9.16 0.33
N LEU A 257 -12.02 -7.94 0.48
CA LEU A 257 -10.96 -7.61 1.43
C LEU A 257 -11.56 -6.89 2.64
N CYS A 258 -11.07 -7.22 3.82
CA CYS A 258 -11.44 -6.51 5.04
C CYS A 258 -10.24 -6.38 5.99
N CYS A 259 -10.40 -5.52 6.97
CA CYS A 259 -9.45 -5.38 8.05
C CYS A 259 -10.14 -5.53 9.40
N VAL A 260 -9.64 -6.43 10.24
CA VAL A 260 -10.10 -6.60 11.63
C VAL A 260 -9.12 -5.86 12.54
N ILE A 261 -9.64 -4.84 13.23
CA ILE A 261 -8.87 -4.02 14.17
C ILE A 261 -9.20 -4.46 15.59
N THR A 262 -8.17 -4.80 16.36
CA THR A 262 -8.29 -5.15 17.77
C THR A 262 -7.53 -4.15 18.62
N LEU A 263 -8.24 -3.42 19.47
CA LEU A 263 -7.67 -2.43 20.40
C LEU A 263 -7.57 -3.01 21.81
N MET A 264 -6.39 -2.89 22.42
CA MET A 264 -6.03 -3.62 23.63
C MET A 264 -5.47 -2.68 24.70
N LYS A 265 -5.87 -2.91 25.96
CA LYS A 265 -5.34 -2.17 27.13
C LYS A 265 -3.97 -2.65 27.59
N SER A 266 -3.62 -3.89 27.26
CA SER A 266 -2.34 -4.56 27.53
C SER A 266 -2.08 -5.62 26.46
N GLU A 267 -0.85 -6.11 26.31
CA GLU A 267 -0.50 -7.12 25.29
C GLU A 267 -1.26 -8.45 25.41
N ASP A 268 -1.74 -8.76 26.62
CA ASP A 268 -2.52 -9.95 26.96
C ASP A 268 -3.98 -9.63 27.33
N ASP A 269 -4.51 -8.48 26.85
CA ASP A 269 -5.89 -8.08 27.14
C ASP A 269 -6.89 -9.17 26.69
N LEU A 270 -7.62 -9.72 27.67
CA LEU A 270 -8.61 -10.78 27.44
C LEU A 270 -9.96 -10.25 26.94
N ASN A 271 -10.20 -8.94 27.03
CA ASN A 271 -11.45 -8.32 26.59
C ASN A 271 -11.17 -7.10 25.69
N PRO A 272 -10.48 -7.31 24.55
CA PRO A 272 -10.13 -6.23 23.66
C PRO A 272 -11.37 -5.71 22.91
N TYR A 273 -11.31 -4.45 22.46
CA TYR A 273 -12.34 -3.89 21.61
C TYR A 273 -12.01 -4.19 20.14
N THR A 274 -12.84 -5.00 19.50
CA THR A 274 -12.60 -5.49 18.13
C THR A 274 -13.69 -5.00 17.19
N PHE A 275 -13.32 -4.58 15.99
CA PHE A 275 -14.26 -4.18 14.94
C PHE A 275 -13.67 -4.43 13.55
N THR A 276 -14.55 -4.58 12.56
CA THR A 276 -14.17 -4.83 11.17
C THR A 276 -14.37 -3.59 10.32
N LEU A 277 -13.43 -3.36 9.40
CA LEU A 277 -13.44 -2.32 8.38
C LEU A 277 -13.43 -2.98 6.99
N PRO A 278 -14.53 -2.96 6.23
CA PRO A 278 -14.55 -3.50 4.87
C PRO A 278 -13.70 -2.60 3.96
N LEU A 279 -12.77 -3.19 3.21
CA LEU A 279 -11.91 -2.46 2.29
C LEU A 279 -12.64 -2.27 0.96
N ASN A 280 -12.84 -1.01 0.57
CA ASN A 280 -13.51 -0.67 -0.67
C ASN A 280 -12.50 -0.04 -1.64
N PRO A 281 -12.44 -0.47 -2.91
CA PRO A 281 -11.55 0.12 -3.89
C PRO A 281 -12.01 1.55 -4.18
N ILE A 282 -11.07 2.49 -4.22
CA ILE A 282 -11.30 3.83 -4.73
C ILE A 282 -11.46 3.68 -6.24
N GLN A 283 -12.71 3.79 -6.72
CA GLN A 283 -12.95 3.87 -8.15
C GLN A 283 -12.19 5.08 -8.68
N LYS A 284 -11.17 4.85 -9.51
CA LYS A 284 -10.57 5.93 -10.30
C LYS A 284 -11.70 6.48 -11.15
N GLY A 285 -12.17 7.69 -10.85
CA GLY A 285 -13.02 8.42 -11.78
C GLY A 285 -12.28 8.44 -13.12
N GLU A 286 -12.93 7.94 -14.16
CA GLU A 286 -12.42 8.06 -15.53
C GLU A 286 -12.07 9.53 -15.75
N SER A 287 -10.78 9.80 -15.87
CA SER A 287 -10.22 11.12 -16.19
C SER A 287 -10.27 11.35 -17.69
#